data_AF-W8B5G1-F1
#
_entry.id   AF-W8B5G1-F1
#
_cell.length_a   1.000
_cell.length_b   1.000
_cell.length_c   1.000
_cell.angle_alpha   90.00
_cell.angle_beta   90.00
_cell.angle_gamma   90.00
#
_symmetry.space_group_name_H-M   'P 1'
#
loop_
_entity.id
_entity.type
_entity.pdbx_description
1 polymer ?
#
loop_
_entity_poly.entity_id
_entity_poly.type
_entity_poly.pdbx_seq_one_letter_code
_entity_poly.pdbx_strand_id
1 'polypeptide(L)'
;MSQSCLPVNAKMSKAKKVLDEARETQNRELDLVDKGISSFEELPGLFNMSYITRLTLSHNKITMISPGIANLLNLEILNLSNNGLRELPVSLSSMPKLRILNVSLNRLDSLPRGFGAFPVLEVLDLSYNNLNENVLPGNFFMIETLRALYLGDNDFEHIPKELGNLKNLQILGLRDNDLLDLPREIGDLTRLRELHIQNNRLQVLPPEVGYLDLLGSKSVMKMEENPWVVPIQEQYLLGISHVIEYIKTETYKILYNRLIKSDRGPPPPKADKSKKASRVRA
;
A
#
# COMPACT_ATOMS: atom_id res chain seq x y z
N MET A 1 57.85 -24.37 -15.03
CA MET A 1 57.56 -23.24 -14.11
C MET A 1 56.98 -22.14 -14.99
N SER A 2 55.69 -21.82 -14.95
CA SER A 2 55.04 -21.12 -13.84
C SER A 2 53.52 -21.30 -13.91
N GLN A 3 52.92 -21.87 -12.87
CA GLN A 3 51.49 -21.74 -12.60
C GLN A 3 51.22 -20.32 -12.11
N SER A 4 50.46 -19.53 -12.86
CA SER A 4 49.91 -18.27 -12.38
C SER A 4 48.63 -18.56 -11.61
N CYS A 5 48.75 -18.69 -10.29
CA CYS A 5 47.61 -18.63 -9.38
C CYS A 5 47.03 -17.20 -9.43
N LEU A 6 45.86 -17.04 -10.03
CA LEU A 6 45.03 -15.86 -9.81
C LEU A 6 44.25 -16.07 -8.50
N PRO A 7 44.25 -15.09 -7.57
CA PRO A 7 43.50 -15.22 -6.34
C PRO A 7 42.00 -15.12 -6.65
N VAL A 8 41.28 -16.22 -6.41
CA VAL A 8 39.82 -16.25 -6.32
C VAL A 8 39.43 -15.39 -5.13
N ASN A 9 39.15 -14.11 -5.38
CA ASN A 9 38.77 -13.15 -4.36
C ASN A 9 37.28 -13.37 -4.00
N ALA A 10 36.99 -14.48 -3.33
CA ALA A 10 35.66 -14.84 -2.85
C ALA A 10 35.31 -14.01 -1.61
N LYS A 11 35.02 -12.72 -1.79
CA LYS A 11 34.18 -12.00 -0.84
C LYS A 11 32.77 -12.59 -0.96
N MET A 12 32.42 -13.53 -0.10
CA MET A 12 31.03 -13.96 0.01
C MET A 12 30.17 -12.72 0.28
N SER A 13 29.13 -12.49 -0.53
CA SER A 13 28.18 -11.41 -0.26
C SER A 13 27.55 -11.66 1.11
N LYS A 14 27.30 -10.60 1.89
CA LYS A 14 26.66 -10.71 3.21
C LYS A 14 25.33 -11.48 3.12
N ALA A 15 24.63 -11.40 1.99
CA ALA A 15 23.41 -12.13 1.70
C ALA A 15 23.63 -13.64 1.53
N LYS A 16 24.71 -14.05 0.85
CA LYS A 16 25.03 -15.48 0.66
C LYS A 16 25.24 -16.20 1.99
N LYS A 17 25.96 -15.58 2.93
CA LYS A 17 26.18 -16.17 4.27
C LYS A 17 24.86 -16.45 4.98
N VAL A 18 23.91 -15.50 4.93
CA VAL A 18 22.58 -15.66 5.55
C VAL A 18 21.78 -16.78 4.85
N LEU A 19 21.86 -16.88 3.53
CA LEU A 19 21.22 -17.97 2.78
C LEU A 19 21.77 -19.34 3.15
N ASP A 20 23.09 -19.47 3.23
CA ASP A 20 23.76 -20.73 3.58
C ASP A 20 23.40 -21.16 5.02
N GLU A 21 23.45 -20.23 5.98
CA GLU A 21 23.04 -20.47 7.37
C GLU A 21 21.56 -20.85 7.50
N ALA A 22 20.66 -20.17 6.77
CA ALA A 22 19.24 -20.49 6.75
C ALA A 22 18.97 -21.88 6.19
N ARG A 23 19.76 -22.35 5.22
CA ARG A 23 19.65 -23.70 4.66
C ARG A 23 20.09 -24.78 5.63
N GLU A 24 21.21 -24.57 6.31
CA GLU A 24 21.74 -25.51 7.30
C GLU A 24 20.78 -25.67 8.49
N THR A 25 20.17 -24.56 8.92
CA THR A 25 19.27 -24.53 10.09
C THR A 25 17.80 -24.79 9.73
N GLN A 26 17.45 -24.85 8.45
CA GLN A 26 16.06 -24.87 7.96
C GLN A 26 15.23 -23.70 8.51
N ASN A 27 15.83 -22.53 8.65
CA ASN A 27 15.18 -21.35 9.19
C ASN A 27 14.07 -20.87 8.24
N ARG A 28 12.82 -20.83 8.74
CA ARG A 28 11.66 -20.41 7.95
C ARG A 28 11.60 -18.89 7.71
N GLU A 29 12.41 -18.12 8.43
CA GLU A 29 12.42 -16.67 8.35
C GLU A 29 13.77 -16.18 7.84
N LEU A 30 13.76 -15.57 6.67
CA LEU A 30 14.96 -15.07 6.01
C LEU A 30 15.01 -13.55 6.06
N ASP A 31 15.94 -13.01 6.85
CA ASP A 31 16.17 -11.58 7.00
C ASP A 31 17.40 -11.12 6.21
N LEU A 32 17.13 -10.40 5.13
CA LEU A 32 18.12 -9.82 4.21
C LEU A 32 17.99 -8.28 4.17
N VAL A 33 17.66 -7.65 5.30
CA VAL A 33 17.62 -6.18 5.43
C VAL A 33 19.01 -5.58 5.20
N ASP A 34 19.07 -4.50 4.44
CA ASP A 34 20.28 -3.67 4.25
C ASP A 34 21.53 -4.48 3.89
N LYS A 35 21.39 -5.36 2.90
CA LYS A 35 22.50 -6.16 2.36
C LYS A 35 23.07 -5.59 1.08
N GLY A 36 22.48 -4.51 0.56
CA GLY A 36 22.88 -3.88 -0.71
C GLY A 36 22.52 -4.73 -1.94
N ILE A 37 21.56 -5.65 -1.82
CA ILE A 37 21.13 -6.55 -2.90
C ILE A 37 20.51 -5.71 -4.01
N SER A 38 20.99 -5.86 -5.24
CA SER A 38 20.44 -5.15 -6.40
C SER A 38 19.57 -6.02 -7.30
N SER A 39 19.80 -7.34 -7.26
CA SER A 39 19.07 -8.32 -8.06
C SER A 39 18.88 -9.64 -7.30
N PHE A 40 17.81 -10.37 -7.62
CA PHE A 40 17.59 -11.73 -7.15
C PHE A 40 18.66 -12.73 -7.65
N GLU A 41 19.43 -12.39 -8.69
CA GLU A 41 20.59 -13.18 -9.13
C GLU A 41 21.67 -13.30 -8.05
N GLU A 42 21.76 -12.32 -7.13
CA GLU A 42 22.66 -12.33 -5.99
C GLU A 42 22.20 -13.27 -4.86
N LEU A 43 21.01 -13.88 -4.99
CA LEU A 43 20.38 -14.76 -4.01
C LEU A 43 20.27 -16.20 -4.55
N PRO A 44 21.39 -16.87 -4.84
CA PRO A 44 21.40 -18.14 -5.53
C PRO A 44 20.63 -19.21 -4.75
N GLY A 45 19.64 -19.82 -5.40
CA GLY A 45 18.80 -20.88 -4.87
C GLY A 45 17.82 -20.44 -3.78
N LEU A 46 17.55 -19.14 -3.61
CA LEU A 46 16.45 -18.65 -2.77
C LEU A 46 15.13 -19.34 -3.13
N PHE A 47 14.83 -19.43 -4.42
CA PHE A 47 13.58 -20.02 -4.92
C PHE A 47 13.43 -21.53 -4.66
N ASN A 48 14.51 -22.20 -4.21
CA ASN A 48 14.46 -23.61 -3.81
C ASN A 48 14.13 -23.78 -2.32
N MET A 49 14.13 -22.70 -1.53
CA MET A 49 13.86 -22.73 -0.10
C MET A 49 12.35 -22.72 0.17
N SER A 50 11.62 -23.72 -0.34
CA SER A 50 10.16 -23.78 -0.30
C SER A 50 9.56 -23.84 1.11
N TYR A 51 10.38 -24.06 2.15
CA TYR A 51 9.98 -24.09 3.55
C TYR A 51 9.87 -22.71 4.20
N ILE A 52 10.40 -21.64 3.57
CA ILE A 52 10.37 -20.31 4.18
C ILE A 52 8.95 -19.74 4.18
N THR A 53 8.60 -19.12 5.30
CA THR A 53 7.32 -18.47 5.54
C THR A 53 7.45 -16.95 5.60
N ARG A 54 8.65 -16.42 5.88
CA ARG A 54 8.92 -14.98 5.87
C ARG A 54 10.18 -14.66 5.10
N LEU A 55 10.10 -13.65 4.23
CA LEU A 55 11.22 -13.11 3.48
C LEU A 55 11.23 -11.59 3.61
N THR A 56 12.27 -11.06 4.24
CA THR A 56 12.50 -9.63 4.38
C THR A 56 13.71 -9.21 3.53
N LEU A 57 13.46 -8.36 2.55
CA LEU A 57 14.43 -7.79 1.61
C LEU A 57 14.39 -6.26 1.63
N SER A 58 13.93 -5.66 2.72
CA SER A 58 13.78 -4.21 2.81
C SER A 58 15.12 -3.47 2.89
N HIS A 59 15.13 -2.19 2.50
CA HIS A 59 16.34 -1.35 2.47
C HIS A 59 17.44 -1.92 1.55
N ASN A 60 17.06 -2.42 0.39
CA ASN A 60 18.00 -2.90 -0.63
C ASN A 60 17.89 -2.02 -1.90
N LYS A 61 18.46 -2.48 -3.01
CA LYS A 61 18.50 -1.77 -4.30
C LYS A 61 17.78 -2.57 -5.39
N ILE A 62 16.83 -3.43 -5.02
CA ILE A 62 16.14 -4.33 -5.94
C ILE A 62 15.23 -3.52 -6.85
N THR A 63 15.36 -3.68 -8.16
CA THR A 63 14.57 -2.95 -9.16
C THR A 63 13.48 -3.80 -9.81
N MET A 64 13.60 -5.12 -9.74
CA MET A 64 12.66 -6.08 -10.31
C MET A 64 12.58 -7.33 -9.44
N ILE A 65 11.37 -7.88 -9.30
CA ILE A 65 11.14 -9.18 -8.66
C ILE A 65 11.11 -10.24 -9.76
N SER A 66 11.92 -11.30 -9.60
CA SER A 66 11.84 -12.45 -10.50
C SER A 66 10.50 -13.18 -10.32
N PRO A 67 9.81 -13.61 -11.41
CA PRO A 67 8.60 -14.42 -11.32
C PRO A 67 8.78 -15.71 -10.51
N GLY A 68 10.03 -16.20 -10.38
CA GLY A 68 10.41 -17.35 -9.55
C GLY A 68 10.12 -17.18 -8.05
N ILE A 69 9.78 -15.98 -7.59
CA ILE A 69 9.28 -15.74 -6.23
C ILE A 69 8.06 -16.62 -5.90
N ALA A 70 7.25 -16.96 -6.89
CA ALA A 70 6.08 -17.82 -6.74
C ALA A 70 6.41 -19.27 -6.39
N ASN A 71 7.68 -19.70 -6.53
CA ASN A 71 8.12 -21.03 -6.09
C ASN A 71 8.17 -21.16 -4.55
N LEU A 72 8.12 -20.04 -3.82
CA LEU A 72 8.08 -20.01 -2.37
C LEU A 72 6.64 -20.30 -1.87
N LEU A 73 6.18 -21.53 -2.11
CA LEU A 73 4.78 -21.94 -1.90
C LEU A 73 4.28 -21.80 -0.46
N ASN A 74 5.19 -21.75 0.52
CA ASN A 74 4.85 -21.56 1.94
C ASN A 74 5.04 -20.12 2.42
N LEU A 75 5.40 -19.18 1.55
CA LEU A 75 5.64 -17.80 1.95
C LEU A 75 4.33 -17.13 2.37
N GLU A 76 4.31 -16.65 3.61
CA GLU A 76 3.19 -15.93 4.21
C GLU A 76 3.43 -14.42 4.24
N ILE A 77 4.70 -14.01 4.34
CA ILE A 77 5.06 -12.61 4.51
C ILE A 77 6.23 -12.28 3.59
N LEU A 78 6.00 -11.28 2.74
CA LEU A 78 7.01 -10.71 1.87
C LEU A 78 7.15 -9.21 2.15
N ASN A 79 8.32 -8.82 2.62
CA ASN A 79 8.67 -7.42 2.83
C ASN A 79 9.77 -7.01 1.87
N LEU A 80 9.44 -6.11 0.94
CA LEU A 80 10.30 -5.52 -0.07
C LEU A 80 10.34 -3.99 0.06
N SER A 81 10.01 -3.45 1.24
CA SER A 81 9.95 -2.01 1.43
C SER A 81 11.29 -1.32 1.22
N ASN A 82 11.29 -0.07 0.79
CA ASN A 82 12.50 0.71 0.56
C ASN A 82 13.49 0.02 -0.41
N ASN A 83 13.03 -0.12 -1.65
CA ASN A 83 13.77 -0.65 -2.79
C ASN A 83 13.54 0.25 -4.02
N GLY A 84 13.95 -0.20 -5.21
CA GLY A 84 13.78 0.51 -6.47
C GLY A 84 12.72 -0.11 -7.40
N LEU A 85 11.76 -0.87 -6.88
CA LEU A 85 10.80 -1.63 -7.69
C LEU A 85 9.91 -0.71 -8.53
N ARG A 86 9.80 -1.00 -9.84
CA ARG A 86 8.88 -0.30 -10.76
C ARG A 86 7.63 -1.09 -11.10
N GLU A 87 7.75 -2.41 -11.10
CA GLU A 87 6.66 -3.33 -11.43
C GLU A 87 6.69 -4.55 -10.52
N LEU A 88 5.56 -5.25 -10.44
CA LEU A 88 5.41 -6.52 -9.74
C LEU A 88 5.04 -7.62 -10.76
N PRO A 89 5.60 -8.84 -10.65
CA PRO A 89 5.22 -9.94 -11.51
C PRO A 89 3.81 -10.44 -11.16
N VAL A 90 3.03 -10.82 -12.17
CA VAL A 90 1.66 -11.35 -11.98
C VAL A 90 1.64 -12.59 -11.08
N SER A 91 2.71 -13.39 -11.09
CA SER A 91 2.85 -14.63 -10.30
C SER A 91 2.80 -14.39 -8.79
N LEU A 92 3.10 -13.17 -8.33
CA LEU A 92 2.97 -12.78 -6.92
C LEU A 92 1.52 -12.96 -6.43
N SER A 93 0.55 -12.61 -7.27
CA SER A 93 -0.89 -12.67 -6.99
C SER A 93 -1.43 -14.11 -6.90
N SER A 94 -0.67 -15.10 -7.37
CA SER A 94 -1.06 -16.53 -7.30
C SER A 94 -0.50 -17.27 -6.09
N MET A 95 0.26 -16.59 -5.22
CA MET A 95 0.91 -17.24 -4.08
C MET A 95 -0.13 -17.72 -3.06
N PRO A 96 -0.18 -19.04 -2.74
CA PRO A 96 -1.32 -19.63 -2.06
C PRO A 96 -1.42 -19.28 -0.57
N LYS A 97 -0.31 -18.84 0.03
CA LYS A 97 -0.23 -18.56 1.47
C LYS A 97 0.16 -17.12 1.80
N LEU A 98 0.36 -16.25 0.80
CA LEU A 98 0.83 -14.88 1.05
C LEU A 98 -0.26 -14.05 1.72
N ARG A 99 -0.05 -13.69 2.99
CA ARG A 99 -0.98 -12.93 3.84
C ARG A 99 -0.57 -11.48 3.99
N ILE A 100 0.72 -11.19 3.98
CA ILE A 100 1.26 -9.83 4.16
C ILE A 100 2.23 -9.52 3.02
N LEU A 101 1.91 -8.48 2.27
CA LEU A 101 2.77 -7.94 1.23
C LEU A 101 3.08 -6.47 1.55
N ASN A 102 4.34 -6.18 1.83
CA ASN A 102 4.83 -4.81 1.97
C ASN A 102 5.77 -4.47 0.82
N VAL A 103 5.34 -3.57 -0.05
CA VAL A 103 6.10 -2.99 -1.17
C VAL A 103 6.13 -1.47 -1.08
N SER A 104 5.99 -0.93 0.14
CA SER A 104 6.07 0.51 0.40
C SER A 104 7.45 1.08 0.08
N LEU A 105 7.54 2.40 -0.10
CA LEU A 105 8.81 3.09 -0.39
C LEU A 105 9.51 2.47 -1.62
N ASN A 106 8.79 2.37 -2.72
CA ASN A 106 9.31 1.88 -4.00
C ASN A 106 9.00 2.91 -5.09
N ARG A 107 9.04 2.50 -6.35
CA ARG A 107 8.80 3.35 -7.52
C ARG A 107 7.68 2.79 -8.39
N LEU A 108 6.76 2.03 -7.80
CA LEU A 108 5.66 1.40 -8.55
C LEU A 108 4.80 2.47 -9.19
N ASP A 109 4.70 2.43 -10.51
CA ASP A 109 3.82 3.29 -11.32
C ASP A 109 2.70 2.48 -11.99
N SER A 110 2.69 1.16 -11.81
CA SER A 110 1.68 0.25 -12.32
C SER A 110 1.59 -1.03 -11.48
N LEU A 111 0.46 -1.72 -11.58
CA LEU A 111 0.25 -3.06 -11.01
C LEU A 111 -0.13 -4.04 -12.13
N PRO A 112 0.31 -5.31 -12.06
CA PRO A 112 0.06 -6.27 -13.12
C PRO A 112 -1.43 -6.60 -13.26
N ARG A 113 -1.86 -6.98 -14.48
CA ARG A 113 -3.20 -7.56 -14.66
C ARG A 113 -3.35 -8.80 -13.78
N GLY A 114 -4.50 -8.93 -13.13
CA GLY A 114 -4.74 -10.05 -12.21
C GLY A 114 -4.23 -9.81 -10.80
N PHE A 115 -3.67 -8.63 -10.46
CA PHE A 115 -3.17 -8.33 -9.12
C PHE A 115 -4.20 -8.60 -8.01
N GLY A 116 -5.49 -8.44 -8.27
CA GLY A 116 -6.54 -8.76 -7.31
C GLY A 116 -6.80 -10.26 -7.06
N ALA A 117 -6.02 -11.18 -7.60
CA ALA A 117 -6.27 -12.63 -7.53
C ALA A 117 -5.69 -13.32 -6.27
N PHE A 118 -5.20 -12.56 -5.29
CA PHE A 118 -4.61 -13.12 -4.08
C PHE A 118 -5.61 -13.98 -3.29
N PRO A 119 -5.31 -15.27 -3.05
CA PRO A 119 -6.26 -16.16 -2.36
C PRO A 119 -6.48 -15.79 -0.88
N VAL A 120 -5.46 -15.28 -0.20
CA VAL A 120 -5.45 -15.12 1.27
C VAL A 120 -4.78 -13.83 1.76
N LEU A 121 -4.59 -12.82 0.90
CA LEU A 121 -3.88 -11.60 1.28
C LEU A 121 -4.72 -10.75 2.25
N GLU A 122 -4.18 -10.50 3.43
CA GLU A 122 -4.86 -9.76 4.50
C GLU A 122 -4.31 -8.34 4.66
N VAL A 123 -3.02 -8.13 4.40
CA VAL A 123 -2.35 -6.84 4.58
C VAL A 123 -1.56 -6.50 3.32
N LEU A 124 -1.87 -5.34 2.75
CA LEU A 124 -1.20 -4.81 1.58
C LEU A 124 -0.75 -3.37 1.86
N ASP A 125 0.57 -3.16 1.83
CA ASP A 125 1.15 -1.83 1.93
C ASP A 125 1.84 -1.44 0.61
N LEU A 126 1.23 -0.47 -0.05
CA LEU A 126 1.65 0.16 -1.31
C LEU A 126 2.03 1.64 -1.09
N SER A 127 2.22 2.07 0.15
CA SER A 127 2.48 3.48 0.47
C SER A 127 3.81 3.97 -0.09
N TYR A 128 3.95 5.27 -0.35
CA TYR A 128 5.17 5.88 -0.90
C TYR A 128 5.59 5.25 -2.24
N ASN A 129 4.66 5.22 -3.19
CA ASN A 129 4.88 4.82 -4.58
C ASN A 129 4.37 5.92 -5.53
N ASN A 130 4.21 5.60 -6.82
CA ASN A 130 3.75 6.52 -7.87
C ASN A 130 2.41 6.04 -8.49
N LEU A 131 1.55 5.40 -7.69
CA LEU A 131 0.28 4.83 -8.16
C LEU A 131 -0.82 5.89 -8.23
N ASN A 132 -1.79 5.70 -9.12
CA ASN A 132 -3.01 6.50 -9.23
C ASN A 132 -4.19 5.61 -9.65
N GLU A 133 -5.39 6.17 -9.72
CA GLU A 133 -6.61 5.42 -10.04
C GLU A 133 -6.59 4.74 -11.43
N ASN A 134 -5.87 5.30 -12.41
CA ASN A 134 -5.86 4.80 -13.79
C ASN A 134 -4.96 3.57 -13.99
N VAL A 135 -4.06 3.32 -13.03
CA VAL A 135 -3.08 2.21 -13.10
C VAL A 135 -3.45 1.01 -12.23
N LEU A 136 -4.55 1.11 -11.47
CA LEU A 136 -5.11 -0.03 -10.75
C LEU A 136 -5.81 -0.99 -11.73
N PRO A 137 -5.49 -2.30 -11.70
CA PRO A 137 -6.19 -3.27 -12.54
C PRO A 137 -7.64 -3.41 -12.09
N GLY A 138 -8.56 -3.70 -13.03
CA GLY A 138 -10.00 -3.74 -12.73
C GLY A 138 -10.42 -4.75 -11.64
N ASN A 139 -9.59 -5.74 -11.33
CA ASN A 139 -9.83 -6.68 -10.23
C ASN A 139 -9.18 -6.28 -8.90
N PHE A 140 -8.50 -5.13 -8.80
CA PHE A 140 -7.76 -4.71 -7.59
C PHE A 140 -8.62 -4.79 -6.32
N PHE A 141 -9.86 -4.31 -6.39
CA PHE A 141 -10.79 -4.34 -5.26
C PHE A 141 -11.57 -5.66 -5.12
N MET A 142 -11.10 -6.76 -5.74
CA MET A 142 -11.68 -8.10 -5.59
C MET A 142 -10.91 -8.96 -4.56
N ILE A 143 -9.93 -8.39 -3.85
CA ILE A 143 -9.20 -9.08 -2.78
C ILE A 143 -10.08 -9.12 -1.52
N GLU A 144 -11.10 -9.97 -1.52
CA GLU A 144 -12.11 -10.02 -0.44
C GLU A 144 -11.52 -10.34 0.94
N THR A 145 -10.32 -10.94 1.00
CA THR A 145 -9.62 -11.30 2.24
C THR A 145 -8.92 -10.12 2.91
N LEU A 146 -8.81 -8.98 2.22
CA LEU A 146 -8.03 -7.83 2.68
C LEU A 146 -8.65 -7.19 3.94
N ARG A 147 -7.79 -6.94 4.93
CA ARG A 147 -8.11 -6.32 6.22
C ARG A 147 -7.42 -4.97 6.40
N ALA A 148 -6.23 -4.80 5.84
CA ALA A 148 -5.52 -3.53 5.87
C ALA A 148 -4.97 -3.19 4.49
N LEU A 149 -5.32 -1.99 4.01
CA LEU A 149 -4.86 -1.44 2.75
C LEU A 149 -4.23 -0.08 2.99
N TYR A 150 -2.95 0.06 2.66
CA TYR A 150 -2.24 1.32 2.74
C TYR A 150 -1.81 1.78 1.34
N LEU A 151 -2.29 2.94 0.94
CA LEU A 151 -2.04 3.62 -0.33
C LEU A 151 -1.52 5.05 -0.07
N GLY A 152 -1.00 5.34 1.12
CA GLY A 152 -0.56 6.70 1.48
C GLY A 152 0.63 7.17 0.65
N ASP A 153 0.78 8.48 0.44
CA ASP A 153 1.85 9.05 -0.39
C ASP A 153 1.94 8.39 -1.79
N ASN A 154 0.83 8.46 -2.52
CA ASN A 154 0.72 8.09 -3.94
C ASN A 154 0.17 9.30 -4.71
N ASP A 155 -0.41 9.09 -5.88
CA ASP A 155 -0.93 10.13 -6.79
C ASP A 155 -2.43 9.97 -7.05
N PHE A 156 -3.18 9.42 -6.10
CA PHE A 156 -4.63 9.27 -6.23
C PHE A 156 -5.34 10.62 -6.12
N GLU A 157 -6.17 10.95 -7.11
CA GLU A 157 -7.16 12.03 -7.01
C GLU A 157 -8.55 11.50 -6.67
N HIS A 158 -8.86 10.26 -7.09
CA HIS A 158 -10.11 9.58 -6.79
C HIS A 158 -9.85 8.14 -6.34
N ILE A 159 -10.77 7.59 -5.56
CA ILE A 159 -10.81 6.15 -5.28
C ILE A 159 -12.05 5.56 -5.97
N PRO A 160 -11.91 4.50 -6.79
CA PRO A 160 -13.05 3.90 -7.49
C PRO A 160 -14.12 3.37 -6.53
N LYS A 161 -15.38 3.39 -6.96
CA LYS A 161 -16.54 2.88 -6.20
C LYS A 161 -16.38 1.40 -5.81
N GLU A 162 -15.62 0.64 -6.59
CA GLU A 162 -15.30 -0.75 -6.35
C GLU A 162 -14.58 -0.97 -5.01
N LEU A 163 -14.03 0.08 -4.37
CA LEU A 163 -13.58 0.06 -2.98
C LEU A 163 -14.58 -0.63 -2.06
N GLY A 164 -15.87 -0.39 -2.26
CA GLY A 164 -16.95 -0.98 -1.46
C GLY A 164 -16.99 -2.51 -1.47
N ASN A 165 -16.29 -3.18 -2.39
CA ASN A 165 -16.20 -4.64 -2.45
C ASN A 165 -15.30 -5.23 -1.34
N LEU A 166 -14.42 -4.44 -0.73
CA LEU A 166 -13.50 -4.90 0.32
C LEU A 166 -14.21 -5.02 1.69
N LYS A 167 -15.24 -5.87 1.79
CA LYS A 167 -16.13 -5.97 2.97
C LYS A 167 -15.41 -6.36 4.27
N ASN A 168 -14.21 -6.93 4.18
CA ASN A 168 -13.38 -7.31 5.34
C ASN A 168 -12.40 -6.23 5.80
N LEU A 169 -12.33 -5.09 5.10
CA LEU A 169 -11.36 -4.04 5.38
C LEU A 169 -11.64 -3.39 6.74
N GLN A 170 -10.58 -3.28 7.54
CA GLN A 170 -10.56 -2.71 8.88
C GLN A 170 -9.73 -1.43 8.91
N ILE A 171 -8.66 -1.37 8.11
CA ILE A 171 -7.75 -0.22 8.02
C ILE A 171 -7.65 0.24 6.57
N LEU A 172 -7.91 1.52 6.34
CA LEU A 172 -7.74 2.19 5.05
C LEU A 172 -6.84 3.42 5.20
N GLY A 173 -5.63 3.32 4.67
CA GLY A 173 -4.64 4.40 4.65
C GLY A 173 -4.59 5.11 3.30
N LEU A 174 -5.05 6.35 3.23
CA LEU A 174 -5.10 7.20 2.04
C LEU A 174 -4.39 8.55 2.22
N ARG A 175 -3.66 8.73 3.33
CA ARG A 175 -2.98 9.99 3.66
C ARG A 175 -1.99 10.44 2.58
N ASP A 176 -1.73 11.74 2.52
CA ASP A 176 -0.68 12.31 1.64
C ASP A 176 -0.91 12.01 0.14
N ASN A 177 -2.17 11.91 -0.30
CA ASN A 177 -2.55 11.82 -1.70
C ASN A 177 -3.05 13.20 -2.21
N ASP A 178 -3.68 13.24 -3.39
CA ASP A 178 -4.33 14.44 -3.92
C ASP A 178 -5.85 14.27 -3.99
N LEU A 179 -6.43 13.47 -3.07
CA LEU A 179 -7.85 13.09 -3.14
C LEU A 179 -8.77 14.30 -3.13
N LEU A 180 -9.64 14.36 -4.13
CA LEU A 180 -10.65 15.40 -4.31
C LEU A 180 -11.96 15.04 -3.62
N ASP A 181 -12.31 13.75 -3.65
CA ASP A 181 -13.47 13.18 -2.99
C ASP A 181 -13.20 11.76 -2.46
N LEU A 182 -14.20 11.21 -1.77
CA LEU A 182 -14.28 9.80 -1.43
C LEU A 182 -15.56 9.23 -2.08
N PRO A 183 -15.53 7.99 -2.60
CA PRO A 183 -16.73 7.34 -3.12
C PRO A 183 -17.74 7.11 -1.99
N ARG A 184 -19.05 7.16 -2.31
CA ARG A 184 -20.11 6.89 -1.33
C ARG A 184 -20.03 5.45 -0.80
N GLU A 185 -19.52 4.55 -1.63
CA GLU A 185 -19.26 3.15 -1.35
C GLU A 185 -18.23 2.93 -0.23
N ILE A 186 -17.55 3.97 0.27
CA ILE A 186 -16.81 3.86 1.53
C ILE A 186 -17.72 3.45 2.71
N GLY A 187 -19.01 3.81 2.66
CA GLY A 187 -20.01 3.39 3.65
C GLY A 187 -20.29 1.89 3.68
N ASP A 188 -19.94 1.18 2.61
CA ASP A 188 -20.10 -0.28 2.54
C ASP A 188 -19.04 -1.04 3.36
N LEU A 189 -17.97 -0.36 3.77
CA LEU A 189 -16.88 -0.92 4.56
C LEU A 189 -17.27 -1.02 6.04
N THR A 190 -18.32 -1.76 6.35
CA THR A 190 -18.92 -1.86 7.70
C THR A 190 -17.96 -2.36 8.80
N ARG A 191 -16.86 -3.02 8.41
CA ARG A 191 -15.79 -3.47 9.32
C ARG A 191 -14.65 -2.46 9.49
N LEU A 192 -14.69 -1.33 8.78
CA LEU A 192 -13.67 -0.30 8.88
C LEU A 192 -13.65 0.28 10.30
N ARG A 193 -12.46 0.43 10.84
CA ARG A 193 -12.18 0.99 12.18
C ARG A 193 -11.12 2.07 12.10
N GLU A 194 -10.20 2.00 11.15
CA GLU A 194 -9.17 3.00 10.96
C GLU A 194 -9.23 3.61 9.55
N LEU A 195 -9.39 4.93 9.49
CA LEU A 195 -9.44 5.71 8.26
C LEU A 195 -8.46 6.87 8.34
N HIS A 196 -7.45 6.86 7.48
CA HIS A 196 -6.46 7.94 7.37
C HIS A 196 -6.61 8.65 6.04
N ILE A 197 -7.15 9.87 6.06
CA ILE A 197 -7.39 10.73 4.88
C ILE A 197 -6.75 12.11 5.03
N GLN A 198 -5.89 12.29 6.03
CA GLN A 198 -5.17 13.54 6.24
C GLN A 198 -4.24 13.90 5.06
N ASN A 199 -3.92 15.17 4.89
CA ASN A 199 -3.10 15.66 3.78
C ASN A 199 -3.64 15.28 2.40
N ASN A 200 -4.89 15.63 2.15
CA ASN A 200 -5.51 15.53 0.84
C ASN A 200 -6.13 16.88 0.44
N ARG A 201 -6.94 16.88 -0.63
CA ARG A 201 -7.66 18.04 -1.15
C ARG A 201 -9.17 17.92 -0.90
N LEU A 202 -9.57 17.12 0.09
CA LEU A 202 -10.97 16.89 0.42
C LEU A 202 -11.61 18.16 0.98
N GLN A 203 -12.70 18.59 0.37
CA GLN A 203 -13.51 19.71 0.87
C GLN A 203 -14.73 19.23 1.67
N VAL A 204 -15.22 18.03 1.34
CA VAL A 204 -16.41 17.41 1.92
C VAL A 204 -16.21 15.90 2.09
N LEU A 205 -17.04 15.29 2.94
CA LEU A 205 -17.13 13.83 3.12
C LEU A 205 -18.48 13.31 2.61
N PRO A 206 -18.55 12.14 1.97
CA PRO A 206 -19.84 11.51 1.68
C PRO A 206 -20.60 11.24 2.99
N PRO A 207 -21.92 11.53 3.07
CA PRO A 207 -22.75 11.26 4.24
C PRO A 207 -22.65 9.81 4.74
N GLU A 208 -22.36 8.88 3.84
CA GLU A 208 -22.19 7.45 4.10
C GLU A 208 -21.05 7.15 5.09
N VAL A 209 -20.02 8.01 5.19
CA VAL A 209 -18.99 7.91 6.24
C VAL A 209 -19.59 7.98 7.65
N GLY A 210 -20.71 8.70 7.80
CA GLY A 210 -21.40 8.83 9.08
C GLY A 210 -21.95 7.50 9.59
N TYR A 211 -22.17 6.51 8.73
CA TYR A 211 -22.70 5.19 9.13
C TYR A 211 -21.62 4.19 9.54
N LEU A 212 -20.34 4.57 9.43
CA LEU A 212 -19.22 3.74 9.87
C LEU A 212 -18.99 3.86 11.38
N ASP A 213 -18.52 2.79 12.01
CA ASP A 213 -18.16 2.75 13.44
C ASP A 213 -16.75 3.34 13.67
N LEU A 214 -16.59 4.63 13.35
CA LEU A 214 -15.32 5.37 13.46
C LEU A 214 -15.14 6.10 14.79
N LEU A 215 -16.11 6.00 15.70
CA LEU A 215 -16.09 6.66 17.03
C LEU A 215 -15.86 5.67 18.19
N GLY A 216 -15.76 4.37 17.91
CA GLY A 216 -15.46 3.34 18.91
C GLY A 216 -14.08 3.54 19.55
N SER A 217 -13.88 2.97 20.75
CA SER A 217 -12.61 3.08 21.50
C SER A 217 -11.39 2.46 20.80
N LYS A 218 -11.62 1.63 19.78
CA LYS A 218 -10.59 1.01 18.92
C LYS A 218 -10.56 1.61 17.52
N SER A 219 -11.31 2.69 17.28
CA SER A 219 -11.42 3.32 15.98
C SER A 219 -10.54 4.57 15.91
N VAL A 220 -9.98 4.83 14.74
CA VAL A 220 -9.12 5.99 14.48
C VAL A 220 -9.55 6.64 13.18
N MET A 221 -9.87 7.93 13.22
CA MET A 221 -10.08 8.73 12.02
C MET A 221 -9.14 9.92 12.04
N LYS A 222 -8.30 10.00 11.01
CA LYS A 222 -7.40 11.15 10.77
C LYS A 222 -7.83 11.85 9.50
N MET A 223 -8.09 13.14 9.61
CA MET A 223 -8.65 13.97 8.54
C MET A 223 -8.14 15.41 8.56
N GLU A 224 -7.11 15.67 9.36
CA GLU A 224 -6.38 16.93 9.42
C GLU A 224 -5.79 17.31 8.06
N GLU A 225 -5.43 18.58 7.91
CA GLU A 225 -4.75 19.06 6.71
C GLU A 225 -5.54 18.70 5.44
N ASN A 226 -6.77 19.16 5.37
CA ASN A 226 -7.64 19.13 4.18
C ASN A 226 -8.34 20.50 4.07
N PRO A 227 -8.63 20.99 2.86
CA PRO A 227 -9.31 22.27 2.65
C PRO A 227 -10.83 22.15 2.92
N TRP A 228 -11.20 21.71 4.13
CA TRP A 228 -12.60 21.53 4.52
C TRP A 228 -13.42 22.80 4.31
N VAL A 229 -14.64 22.65 3.79
CA VAL A 229 -15.59 23.76 3.78
C VAL A 229 -15.87 24.22 5.21
N VAL A 230 -16.16 25.51 5.38
CA VAL A 230 -16.37 26.15 6.69
C VAL A 230 -17.26 25.31 7.62
N PRO A 231 -18.42 24.78 7.17
CA PRO A 231 -19.26 23.96 8.06
C PRO A 231 -18.57 22.69 8.59
N ILE A 232 -17.77 21.99 7.78
CA ILE A 232 -17.02 20.81 8.27
C ILE A 232 -15.88 21.26 9.19
N GLN A 233 -15.18 22.34 8.82
CA GLN A 233 -14.07 22.87 9.61
C GLN A 233 -14.53 23.27 11.02
N GLU A 234 -15.68 23.93 11.15
CA GLU A 234 -16.27 24.30 12.44
C GLU A 234 -16.60 23.07 13.30
N GLN A 235 -17.17 22.02 12.71
CA GLN A 235 -17.44 20.78 13.44
C GLN A 235 -16.15 20.04 13.81
N TYR A 236 -15.14 20.07 12.94
CA TYR A 236 -13.85 19.43 13.18
C TYR A 236 -13.13 20.03 14.39
N LEU A 237 -13.25 21.35 14.62
CA LEU A 237 -12.71 22.02 15.81
C LEU A 237 -13.36 21.52 17.12
N LEU A 238 -14.60 21.04 17.06
CA LEU A 238 -15.29 20.42 18.19
C LEU A 238 -14.95 18.93 18.36
N GLY A 239 -14.27 18.33 17.39
CA GLY A 239 -13.83 16.93 17.38
C GLY A 239 -14.52 16.07 16.33
N ILE A 240 -13.92 14.91 16.03
CA ILE A 240 -14.38 13.98 14.99
C ILE A 240 -15.85 13.55 15.18
N SER A 241 -16.30 13.36 16.43
CA SER A 241 -17.69 13.00 16.72
C SER A 241 -18.69 14.02 16.20
N HIS A 242 -18.40 15.32 16.32
CA HIS A 242 -19.25 16.39 15.80
C HIS A 242 -19.31 16.37 14.28
N VAL A 243 -18.18 16.10 13.60
CA VAL A 243 -18.16 15.92 12.14
C VAL A 243 -19.06 14.75 11.74
N ILE A 244 -18.88 13.59 12.37
CA ILE A 244 -19.65 12.37 12.08
C ILE A 244 -21.15 12.57 12.30
N GLU A 245 -21.56 13.26 13.37
CA GLU A 245 -22.97 13.57 13.60
C GLU A 245 -23.49 14.62 12.60
N TYR A 246 -22.70 15.65 12.29
CA TYR A 246 -23.08 16.67 11.34
C TYR A 246 -23.31 16.11 9.93
N ILE A 247 -22.44 15.21 9.45
CA ILE A 247 -22.57 14.65 8.10
C ILE A 247 -23.79 13.74 7.93
N LYS A 248 -24.41 13.28 9.04
CA LYS A 248 -25.68 12.53 9.01
C LYS A 248 -26.90 13.42 8.79
N THR A 249 -26.80 14.72 9.09
CA THR A 249 -27.93 15.66 9.05
C THR A 249 -28.44 15.88 7.64
N GLU A 250 -29.73 16.16 7.51
CA GLU A 250 -30.34 16.49 6.21
C GLU A 250 -29.75 17.80 5.64
N THR A 251 -29.45 18.75 6.51
CA THR A 251 -28.78 20.00 6.15
C THR A 251 -27.44 19.74 5.46
N TYR A 252 -26.61 18.85 6.02
CA TYR A 252 -25.35 18.49 5.38
C TYR A 252 -25.56 17.73 4.07
N LYS A 253 -26.51 16.79 4.00
CA LYS A 253 -26.80 16.05 2.76
C LYS A 253 -27.16 16.99 1.61
N ILE A 254 -27.94 18.05 1.87
CA ILE A 254 -28.25 19.08 0.89
C ILE A 254 -26.99 19.87 0.48
N LEU A 255 -26.15 20.25 1.44
CA LEU A 255 -24.89 20.95 1.19
C LEU A 255 -23.95 20.10 0.33
N TYR A 256 -23.74 18.84 0.71
CA TYR A 256 -22.91 17.86 0.01
C TYR A 256 -23.35 17.72 -1.45
N ASN A 257 -24.65 17.45 -1.69
CA ASN A 257 -25.20 17.29 -3.03
C ASN A 257 -25.08 18.56 -3.89
N ARG A 258 -25.10 19.76 -3.28
CA ARG A 258 -24.87 21.02 -3.99
C ARG A 258 -23.41 21.18 -4.39
N LEU A 259 -22.48 20.83 -3.51
CA LEU A 259 -21.04 21.03 -3.74
C LEU A 259 -20.49 20.04 -4.77
N ILE A 260 -20.87 18.77 -4.73
CA ILE A 260 -20.41 17.77 -5.72
C ILE A 260 -20.93 18.03 -7.14
N LYS A 261 -22.00 18.82 -7.29
CA LYS A 261 -22.57 19.23 -8.60
C LYS A 261 -22.03 20.57 -9.07
N SER A 262 -21.30 21.29 -8.23
CA SER A 262 -20.78 22.62 -8.54
C SER A 262 -19.61 22.51 -9.51
N ASP A 263 -19.59 23.34 -10.55
CA ASP A 263 -18.46 23.47 -11.50
C ASP A 263 -17.31 24.31 -10.92
N ARG A 264 -17.12 24.24 -9.60
CA ARG A 264 -15.96 24.88 -8.96
C ARG A 264 -14.79 23.94 -9.20
N GLY A 265 -13.81 24.38 -9.99
CA GLY A 265 -12.59 23.61 -10.21
C GLY A 265 -11.96 23.14 -8.89
N PRO A 266 -11.20 22.03 -8.91
CA PRO A 266 -10.68 21.42 -7.69
C PRO A 266 -9.70 22.35 -6.96
N PRO A 267 -9.59 22.26 -5.62
CA PRO A 267 -8.56 22.98 -4.86
C PRO A 267 -7.18 22.69 -5.46
N PRO A 268 -6.21 23.60 -5.50
CA PRO A 268 -4.90 23.30 -6.09
C PRO A 268 -4.17 22.15 -5.36
N PRO A 269 -3.25 21.44 -6.03
CA PRO A 269 -2.41 20.43 -5.37
C PRO A 269 -1.62 21.00 -4.20
N LYS A 270 -1.47 20.22 -3.12
CA LYS A 270 -0.83 20.68 -1.87
C LYS A 270 0.69 20.63 -1.90
N ALA A 271 1.24 19.62 -2.54
CA ALA A 271 2.67 19.35 -2.53
C ALA A 271 3.20 19.18 -3.96
N ASP A 272 4.41 19.66 -4.19
CA ASP A 272 5.13 19.38 -5.42
C ASP A 272 5.66 17.94 -5.39
N LYS A 273 4.83 17.01 -5.87
CA LYS A 273 5.16 15.58 -5.93
C LYS A 273 6.29 15.25 -6.91
N SER A 274 6.79 16.20 -7.71
CA SER A 274 7.96 15.96 -8.59
C SER A 274 9.23 15.64 -7.79
N LYS A 275 9.30 16.07 -6.53
CA LYS A 275 10.45 15.87 -5.63
C LYS A 275 10.37 14.61 -4.78
N LYS A 276 9.34 13.76 -4.95
CA LYS A 276 9.22 12.49 -4.23
C LYS A 276 10.45 11.61 -4.45
N ALA A 277 10.95 10.98 -3.38
CA ALA A 277 12.08 10.05 -3.46
C ALA A 277 11.84 8.90 -4.47
N SER A 278 10.58 8.51 -4.65
CA SER A 278 10.14 7.51 -5.64
C SER A 278 10.29 7.96 -7.10
N ARG A 279 10.42 9.27 -7.36
CA ARG A 279 10.56 9.86 -8.71
C ARG A 279 11.97 10.37 -9.03
N VAL A 280 12.80 10.59 -8.01
CA VAL A 280 14.21 10.96 -8.22
C VAL A 280 14.93 9.81 -8.92
N ARG A 281 15.48 10.07 -10.12
CA ARG A 281 16.33 9.10 -10.83
C ARG A 281 17.55 8.80 -9.96
N ALA A 282 17.73 7.52 -9.61
CA ALA A 282 18.97 7.02 -9.04
C ALA A 282 19.90 6.61 -10.19
#